data_AF-A0AAN9TVR5-F1
#
_entry.id   AF-A0AAN9TVR5-F1
#
_cell.length_a   1.000
_cell.length_b   1.000
_cell.length_c   1.000
_cell.angle_alpha   90.00
_cell.angle_beta   90.00
_cell.angle_gamma   90.00
#
_symmetry.space_group_name_H-M   'P 1'
#
loop_
_entity.id
_entity.type
_entity.pdbx_description
1 polymer ?
#
loop_
_entity_poly.entity_id
_entity_poly.type
_entity_poly.pdbx_seq_one_letter_code
_entity_poly.pdbx_strand_id
1 'polypeptide(L)'
;MNTIDHNHPEPTAQVPLLDGIRLKLVAALKNKQSYYDLSLLFPDIVREAKKMPPWMYGFRKRNMTAEYLSVKGVKDPSIWEILHTIPPDVLTSVALGTVAFDMQRYGERPKTTGRIKFIESDEKIIHVEELIRSLQRRLDRSLALDPTGRTPLIQTPIYIGCSGTLETRMPKHGIDTNLSQSNSSYAFTVSVMRMLGYEPSSTVMCVTRLWKPQQLPKAEVLIAAFANSYITQDGFNRIECGDSSGSTLQKSEAVLQAQSSEAEEYIAARCPFMLDNLTASLDAIESKLDFLVGCDSLSLLYDPPGNTFQDELDTLVDDHNALILVVQQIDILLTRSLKINIEKAEEEKQALDDDIELIRLLKTLGVSSE
;
A
#
# COMPACT_ATOMS: atom_id res chain seq x y z
N MET A 1 1.76 -29.72 0.55
CA MET A 1 2.12 -28.51 -0.21
C MET A 1 3.02 -27.71 0.69
N ASN A 2 4.31 -27.58 0.35
CA ASN A 2 5.27 -26.84 1.17
C ASN A 2 4.90 -25.36 1.07
N THR A 3 4.26 -24.85 2.13
CA THR A 3 4.14 -23.42 2.38
C THR A 3 5.54 -22.83 2.39
N ILE A 4 5.69 -21.66 1.75
CA ILE A 4 6.94 -20.89 1.67
C ILE A 4 7.65 -20.97 3.03
N ASP A 5 8.90 -21.44 3.04
CA ASP A 5 9.70 -21.49 4.26
C ASP A 5 9.65 -20.10 4.93
N HIS A 6 9.24 -20.09 6.19
CA HIS A 6 9.00 -18.87 6.94
C HIS A 6 10.30 -18.19 7.36
N ASN A 7 11.43 -18.92 7.34
CA ASN A 7 12.73 -18.40 7.78
C ASN A 7 13.56 -17.80 6.64
N HIS A 8 13.31 -18.21 5.40
CA HIS A 8 13.98 -17.65 4.22
C HIS A 8 12.94 -17.45 3.11
N PRO A 9 12.63 -16.20 2.70
CA PRO A 9 11.77 -15.95 1.55
C PRO A 9 12.51 -16.32 0.25
N GLU A 10 12.75 -17.61 0.05
CA GLU A 10 13.39 -18.09 -1.17
C GLU A 10 12.39 -18.01 -2.34
N PRO A 11 12.87 -17.66 -3.55
CA PRO A 11 12.08 -17.82 -4.76
C PRO A 11 11.54 -19.24 -4.88
N THR A 12 10.27 -19.35 -5.24
CA THR A 12 9.63 -20.64 -5.55
C THR A 12 9.09 -20.61 -6.97
N ALA A 13 8.81 -21.76 -7.57
CA ALA A 13 8.13 -21.79 -8.86
C ALA A 13 6.76 -21.07 -8.84
N GLN A 14 6.12 -20.93 -7.67
CA GLN A 14 4.86 -20.17 -7.52
C GLN A 14 5.08 -18.66 -7.43
N VAL A 15 6.23 -18.23 -6.86
CA VAL A 15 6.64 -16.83 -6.64
C VAL A 15 8.13 -16.70 -7.02
N PRO A 16 8.47 -16.66 -8.32
CA PRO A 16 9.85 -16.85 -8.78
C PRO A 16 10.71 -15.58 -8.79
N LEU A 17 10.12 -14.41 -8.54
CA LEU A 17 10.79 -13.10 -8.61
C LEU A 17 11.08 -12.46 -7.24
N LEU A 18 11.63 -13.24 -6.30
CA LEU A 18 12.12 -12.71 -5.02
C LEU A 18 13.63 -12.48 -5.11
N ASP A 19 14.05 -11.39 -5.77
CA ASP A 19 15.44 -10.95 -5.80
C ASP A 19 15.60 -9.47 -5.46
N GLY A 20 16.86 -9.05 -5.31
CA GLY A 20 17.23 -7.66 -5.06
C GLY A 20 16.46 -7.03 -3.90
N ILE A 21 15.84 -5.89 -4.16
CA ILE A 21 15.12 -5.12 -3.15
C ILE A 21 13.85 -5.80 -2.65
N ARG A 22 13.14 -6.57 -3.49
CA ARG A 22 11.92 -7.29 -3.07
C ARG A 22 12.23 -8.38 -2.07
N LEU A 23 13.33 -9.10 -2.28
CA LEU A 23 13.78 -10.12 -1.32
C LEU A 23 14.08 -9.49 0.05
N LYS A 24 14.77 -8.35 0.07
CA LYS A 24 15.04 -7.60 1.30
C LYS A 24 13.76 -7.11 1.98
N LEU A 25 12.82 -6.56 1.21
CA LEU A 25 11.51 -6.10 1.72
C LEU A 25 10.73 -7.24 2.37
N VAL A 26 10.63 -8.39 1.68
CA VAL A 26 9.91 -9.56 2.21
C VAL A 26 10.61 -10.14 3.43
N ALA A 27 11.94 -10.17 3.44
CA ALA A 27 12.70 -10.64 4.60
C ALA A 27 12.45 -9.74 5.82
N ALA A 28 12.47 -8.42 5.63
CA ALA A 28 12.15 -7.47 6.70
C ALA A 28 10.72 -7.65 7.22
N LEU A 29 9.73 -7.72 6.32
CA LEU A 29 8.33 -7.95 6.69
C LEU A 29 8.10 -9.28 7.44
N LYS A 30 8.75 -10.37 7.01
CA LYS A 30 8.59 -11.69 7.63
C LYS A 30 9.26 -11.81 8.99
N ASN A 31 10.41 -11.17 9.17
CA ASN A 31 11.16 -11.23 10.43
C ASN A 31 10.53 -10.38 11.54
N LYS A 32 9.28 -9.92 11.34
CA LYS A 32 8.57 -8.97 12.20
C LYS A 32 9.44 -7.74 12.51
N GLN A 33 10.28 -7.36 11.54
CA GLN A 33 11.00 -6.12 11.66
C GLN A 33 10.01 -4.97 11.62
N SER A 34 10.35 -3.91 12.32
CA SER A 34 9.51 -2.73 12.36
C SER A 34 9.46 -2.07 10.99
N TYR A 35 8.46 -1.21 10.78
CA TYR A 35 8.39 -0.44 9.54
C TYR A 35 9.51 0.60 9.44
N TYR A 36 10.18 0.93 10.55
CA TYR A 36 11.47 1.62 10.53
C TYR A 36 12.53 0.83 9.73
N ASP A 37 12.69 -0.47 9.95
CA ASP A 37 13.67 -1.26 9.20
C ASP A 37 13.34 -1.33 7.69
N LEU A 38 12.06 -1.26 7.33
CA LEU A 38 11.66 -1.14 5.93
C LEU A 38 12.06 0.20 5.32
N SER A 39 12.02 1.29 6.08
CA SER A 39 12.40 2.61 5.58
C SER A 39 13.89 2.67 5.22
N LEU A 40 14.73 1.88 5.90
CA LEU A 40 16.16 1.75 5.59
C LEU A 40 16.42 1.17 4.19
N LEU A 41 15.42 0.55 3.58
CA LEU A 41 15.49 0.04 2.20
C LEU A 41 15.15 1.12 1.16
N PHE A 42 14.65 2.29 1.54
CA PHE A 42 14.24 3.34 0.59
C PHE A 42 15.39 3.86 -0.28
N PRO A 43 16.63 4.04 0.21
CA PRO A 43 17.75 4.42 -0.65
C PRO A 43 18.02 3.42 -1.78
N ASP A 44 17.85 2.12 -1.52
CA ASP A 44 17.97 1.06 -2.53
C ASP A 44 16.80 1.14 -3.53
N ILE A 45 15.57 1.36 -3.06
CA ILE A 45 14.39 1.58 -3.93
C ILE A 45 14.61 2.79 -4.84
N VAL A 46 15.11 3.90 -4.31
CA VAL A 46 15.45 5.10 -5.08
C VAL A 46 16.51 4.80 -6.13
N ARG A 47 17.52 3.99 -5.80
CA ARG A 47 18.56 3.59 -6.75
C ARG A 47 18.00 2.78 -7.91
N GLU A 48 17.09 1.84 -7.64
CA GLU A 48 16.40 1.08 -8.69
C GLU A 48 15.48 1.98 -9.53
N ALA A 49 14.73 2.87 -8.88
CA ALA A 49 13.83 3.80 -9.57
C ALA A 49 14.58 4.69 -10.57
N LYS A 50 15.80 5.12 -10.25
CA LYS A 50 16.65 5.94 -11.14
C LYS A 50 17.08 5.20 -12.42
N LYS A 51 17.01 3.87 -12.46
CA LYS A 51 17.30 3.06 -13.65
C LYS A 51 16.12 3.00 -14.62
N MET A 52 14.93 3.49 -14.23
CA MET A 52 13.77 3.49 -15.11
C MET A 52 14.01 4.37 -16.35
N PRO A 53 13.52 3.96 -17.53
CA PRO A 53 13.72 4.72 -18.75
C PRO A 53 12.93 6.03 -18.70
N PRO A 54 13.42 7.13 -19.32
CA PRO A 54 12.81 8.45 -19.20
C PRO A 54 11.33 8.56 -19.59
N TRP A 55 10.86 7.71 -20.51
CA TRP A 55 9.46 7.70 -20.93
C TRP A 55 8.50 7.25 -19.81
N MET A 56 8.99 6.56 -18.79
CA MET A 56 8.20 6.18 -17.62
C MET A 56 7.76 7.39 -16.78
N TYR A 57 8.53 8.49 -16.79
CA TYR A 57 8.27 9.68 -15.95
C TYR A 57 7.05 10.51 -16.40
N GLY A 58 6.34 10.06 -17.43
CA GLY A 58 5.19 10.75 -18.00
C GLY A 58 5.54 12.18 -18.45
N PHE A 59 4.55 13.08 -18.37
CA PHE A 59 4.68 14.45 -18.85
C PHE A 59 5.66 15.31 -18.04
N ARG A 60 5.90 14.99 -16.76
CA ARG A 60 6.70 15.85 -15.86
C ARG A 60 8.21 15.69 -16.06
N LYS A 61 8.66 14.58 -16.67
CA LYS A 61 10.09 14.22 -16.80
C LYS A 61 10.83 14.22 -15.44
N ARG A 62 10.11 13.95 -14.34
CA ARG A 62 10.65 13.84 -12.99
C ARG A 62 10.39 12.44 -12.46
N ASN A 63 11.37 11.90 -11.74
CA ASN A 63 11.28 10.60 -11.10
C ASN A 63 10.65 10.78 -9.71
N MET A 64 9.32 10.65 -9.64
CA MET A 64 8.53 10.87 -8.42
C MET A 64 8.89 9.86 -7.32
N THR A 65 9.25 8.63 -7.69
CA THR A 65 9.71 7.60 -6.75
C THR A 65 11.00 8.04 -6.08
N ALA A 66 11.97 8.52 -6.88
CA ALA A 66 13.21 9.05 -6.36
C ALA A 66 13.01 10.32 -5.54
N GLU A 67 12.05 11.18 -5.91
CA GLU A 67 11.73 12.40 -5.18
C GLU A 67 11.14 12.09 -3.79
N TYR A 68 10.04 11.33 -3.75
CA TYR A 68 9.29 11.05 -2.52
C TYR A 68 9.99 10.08 -1.57
N LEU A 69 10.83 9.17 -2.08
CA LEU A 69 11.54 8.19 -1.25
C LEU A 69 13.03 8.55 -1.05
N SER A 70 13.49 9.70 -1.54
CA SER A 70 14.82 10.23 -1.19
C SER A 70 14.94 10.51 0.29
N VAL A 71 16.16 10.66 0.81
CA VAL A 71 16.41 11.09 2.21
C VAL A 71 15.55 12.29 2.61
N LYS A 72 15.42 13.29 1.73
CA LYS A 72 14.56 14.45 1.99
C LYS A 72 13.07 14.09 2.04
N GLY A 73 12.64 13.17 1.18
CA GLY A 73 11.27 12.67 1.14
C GLY A 73 10.91 11.77 2.31
N VAL A 74 11.84 10.94 2.81
CA VAL A 74 11.61 10.07 3.99
C VAL A 74 11.40 10.91 5.26
N LYS A 75 12.05 12.08 5.35
CA LYS A 75 11.83 13.05 6.42
C LYS A 75 10.43 13.70 6.40
N ASP A 76 9.62 13.44 5.37
CA ASP A 76 8.23 13.89 5.32
C ASP A 76 7.35 12.98 6.20
N PRO A 77 6.73 13.49 7.28
CA PRO A 77 5.90 12.69 8.19
C PRO A 77 4.77 11.94 7.47
N SER A 78 4.29 12.46 6.33
CA SER A 78 3.23 11.79 5.57
C SER A 78 3.65 10.44 5.00
N ILE A 79 4.93 10.21 4.70
CA ILE A 79 5.41 8.89 4.25
C ILE A 79 5.31 7.88 5.39
N TRP A 80 5.68 8.29 6.61
CA TRP A 80 5.54 7.48 7.80
C TRP A 80 4.08 7.19 8.14
N GLU A 81 3.22 8.20 8.08
CA GLU A 81 1.77 8.05 8.23
C GLU A 81 1.23 7.00 7.25
N ILE A 82 1.54 7.14 5.95
CA ILE A 82 1.08 6.19 4.93
C ILE A 82 1.62 4.80 5.22
N LEU A 83 2.93 4.65 5.44
CA LEU A 83 3.56 3.34 5.63
C LEU A 83 2.89 2.56 6.76
N HIS A 84 2.69 3.22 7.91
CA HIS A 84 2.12 2.59 9.11
C HIS A 84 0.63 2.28 9.00
N THR A 85 -0.09 2.87 8.03
CA THR A 85 -1.50 2.52 7.76
C THR A 85 -1.71 1.27 6.94
N ILE A 86 -0.63 0.62 6.49
CA ILE A 86 -0.74 -0.61 5.70
C ILE A 86 -0.64 -1.80 6.66
N PRO A 87 -1.63 -2.72 6.68
CA PRO A 87 -1.51 -3.95 7.45
C PRO A 87 -0.28 -4.77 7.02
N PRO A 88 0.51 -5.36 7.93
CA PRO A 88 1.71 -6.14 7.58
C PRO A 88 1.47 -7.28 6.58
N ASP A 89 0.37 -8.01 6.74
CA ASP A 89 0.02 -9.11 5.82
C ASP A 89 -0.34 -8.59 4.42
N VAL A 90 -1.02 -7.45 4.35
CA VAL A 90 -1.35 -6.78 3.09
C VAL A 90 -0.08 -6.30 2.41
N LEU A 91 0.83 -5.65 3.15
CA LEU A 91 2.10 -5.17 2.61
C LEU A 91 2.98 -6.33 2.13
N THR A 92 2.99 -7.44 2.87
CA THR A 92 3.68 -8.68 2.48
C THR A 92 3.09 -9.25 1.18
N SER A 93 1.76 -9.32 1.07
CA SER A 93 1.08 -9.81 -0.14
C SER A 93 1.36 -8.91 -1.35
N VAL A 94 1.42 -7.59 -1.14
CA VAL A 94 1.82 -6.60 -2.15
C VAL A 94 3.26 -6.82 -2.58
N ALA A 95 4.20 -6.93 -1.62
CA ALA A 95 5.61 -7.14 -1.88
C ALA A 95 5.89 -8.48 -2.57
N LEU A 96 5.08 -9.52 -2.30
CA LEU A 96 5.16 -10.83 -2.96
C LEU A 96 4.46 -10.88 -4.32
N GLY A 97 3.53 -9.97 -4.60
CA GLY A 97 2.71 -10.03 -5.81
C GLY A 97 1.56 -11.04 -5.72
N THR A 98 1.16 -11.46 -4.52
CA THR A 98 0.24 -12.58 -4.27
C THR A 98 -1.16 -12.13 -3.84
N VAL A 99 -1.43 -10.83 -3.80
CA VAL A 99 -2.72 -10.23 -3.39
C VAL A 99 -3.94 -10.97 -3.96
N ALA A 100 -3.93 -11.31 -5.26
CA ALA A 100 -5.04 -12.02 -5.89
C ALA A 100 -5.25 -13.42 -5.31
N PHE A 101 -4.17 -14.16 -5.03
CA PHE A 101 -4.23 -15.49 -4.43
C PHE A 101 -4.70 -15.42 -2.97
N ASP A 102 -4.20 -14.46 -2.20
CA ASP A 102 -4.51 -14.32 -0.78
C ASP A 102 -5.99 -13.91 -0.56
N MET A 103 -6.54 -13.11 -1.47
CA MET A 103 -7.93 -12.64 -1.43
C MET A 103 -8.93 -13.62 -2.04
N GLN A 104 -8.52 -14.49 -2.97
CA GLN A 104 -9.41 -15.48 -3.61
C GLN A 104 -10.00 -16.52 -2.64
N ARG A 105 -9.56 -16.56 -1.38
CA ARG A 105 -10.17 -17.37 -0.33
C ARG A 105 -11.57 -16.89 0.10
N TYR A 106 -12.06 -15.73 -0.39
CA TYR A 106 -13.27 -15.07 0.13
C TYR A 106 -14.47 -14.94 -0.82
N GLY A 107 -14.52 -15.56 -2.00
CA GLY A 107 -15.77 -15.53 -2.79
C GLY A 107 -15.72 -15.95 -4.25
N GLU A 108 -16.92 -16.13 -4.82
CA GLU A 108 -17.19 -16.71 -6.14
C GLU A 108 -16.66 -15.90 -7.32
N ARG A 109 -16.36 -16.62 -8.41
CA ARG A 109 -15.84 -16.08 -9.67
C ARG A 109 -16.98 -15.63 -10.58
N PRO A 110 -16.99 -14.37 -11.05
CA PRO A 110 -17.91 -13.94 -12.11
C PRO A 110 -17.53 -14.55 -13.46
N LYS A 111 -18.52 -14.90 -14.28
CA LYS A 111 -18.35 -15.30 -15.70
C LYS A 111 -18.53 -14.09 -16.61
N THR A 112 -17.73 -13.99 -17.68
CA THR A 112 -17.57 -12.73 -18.44
C THR A 112 -17.83 -12.87 -19.94
N THR A 113 -18.29 -11.79 -20.61
CA THR A 113 -18.59 -11.72 -22.07
C THR A 113 -18.03 -10.46 -22.78
N GLY A 114 -16.93 -9.89 -22.30
CA GLY A 114 -16.40 -8.61 -22.81
C GLY A 114 -15.74 -8.66 -24.20
N ARG A 115 -15.74 -7.53 -24.93
CA ARG A 115 -15.08 -7.37 -26.24
C ARG A 115 -13.56 -7.23 -26.12
N ILE A 116 -12.84 -7.74 -27.13
CA ILE A 116 -11.37 -7.72 -27.25
C ILE A 116 -10.86 -6.32 -27.66
N LYS A 117 -9.68 -5.92 -27.17
CA LYS A 117 -9.00 -4.66 -27.54
C LYS A 117 -7.71 -4.91 -28.34
N PHE A 118 -7.38 -3.98 -29.24
CA PHE A 118 -6.17 -4.01 -30.08
C PHE A 118 -5.19 -2.86 -29.76
N ILE A 119 -3.93 -3.01 -30.19
CA ILE A 119 -2.87 -2.00 -30.07
C ILE A 119 -3.00 -1.03 -31.24
N GLU A 120 -2.99 0.28 -30.98
CA GLU A 120 -3.36 1.31 -31.98
C GLU A 120 -2.26 2.37 -32.22
N SER A 121 -1.10 2.26 -31.56
CA SER A 121 0.00 3.22 -31.73
C SER A 121 1.37 2.62 -31.41
N ASP A 122 2.43 3.19 -31.99
CA ASP A 122 3.82 2.76 -31.78
C ASP A 122 4.27 2.91 -30.32
N GLU A 123 3.82 3.96 -29.63
CA GLU A 123 4.06 4.11 -28.19
C GLU A 123 3.45 2.95 -27.38
N LYS A 124 2.26 2.46 -27.77
CA LYS A 124 1.65 1.29 -27.12
C LYS A 124 2.44 0.00 -27.43
N ILE A 125 3.16 -0.07 -28.56
CA ILE A 125 4.04 -1.21 -28.88
C ILE A 125 5.16 -1.31 -27.86
N ILE A 126 5.84 -0.20 -27.52
CA ILE A 126 6.91 -0.18 -26.51
C ILE A 126 6.39 -0.73 -25.16
N HIS A 127 5.21 -0.29 -24.73
CA HIS A 127 4.59 -0.80 -23.50
C HIS A 127 4.28 -2.30 -23.57
N VAL A 128 3.83 -2.80 -24.72
CA VAL A 128 3.53 -4.22 -24.90
C VAL A 128 4.81 -5.05 -24.91
N GLU A 129 5.89 -4.56 -25.53
CA GLU A 129 7.19 -5.22 -25.45
C GLU A 129 7.71 -5.31 -24.01
N GLU A 130 7.59 -4.23 -23.22
CA GLU A 130 7.96 -4.26 -21.80
C GLU A 130 7.10 -5.24 -21.00
N LEU A 131 5.80 -5.31 -21.28
CA LEU A 131 4.92 -6.32 -20.68
C LEU A 131 5.38 -7.73 -21.03
N ILE A 132 5.69 -8.00 -22.31
CA ILE A 132 6.19 -9.30 -22.76
C ILE A 132 7.49 -9.65 -22.03
N ARG A 133 8.44 -8.73 -21.96
CA ARG A 133 9.71 -8.92 -21.22
C ARG A 133 9.44 -9.23 -19.74
N SER A 134 8.52 -8.51 -19.10
CA SER A 134 8.13 -8.73 -17.70
C SER A 134 7.49 -10.11 -17.47
N LEU A 135 6.62 -10.56 -18.37
CA LEU A 135 5.99 -11.88 -18.29
C LEU A 135 6.98 -13.01 -18.57
N GLN A 136 7.88 -12.83 -19.56
CA GLN A 136 8.94 -13.79 -19.88
C GLN A 136 9.89 -13.98 -18.70
N ARG A 137 10.35 -12.90 -18.05
CA ARG A 137 11.20 -13.01 -16.85
C ARG A 137 10.58 -13.88 -15.75
N ARG A 138 9.28 -13.75 -15.51
CA ARG A 138 8.55 -14.60 -14.54
C ARG A 138 8.53 -16.05 -14.96
N LEU A 139 8.17 -16.30 -16.22
CA LEU A 139 8.08 -17.64 -16.77
C LEU A 139 9.45 -18.33 -16.72
N ASP A 140 10.50 -17.67 -17.18
CA ASP A 140 11.85 -18.23 -17.23
C ASP A 140 12.36 -18.59 -15.84
N ARG A 141 12.18 -17.71 -14.84
CA ARG A 141 12.56 -18.01 -13.45
C ARG A 141 11.71 -19.11 -12.84
N SER A 142 10.41 -19.14 -13.16
CA SER A 142 9.53 -20.24 -12.74
C SER A 142 10.01 -21.58 -13.29
N LEU A 143 10.35 -21.63 -14.58
CA LEU A 143 10.82 -22.83 -15.26
C LEU A 143 12.22 -23.24 -14.80
N ALA A 144 13.06 -22.29 -14.38
CA ALA A 144 14.35 -22.60 -13.75
C ALA A 144 14.17 -23.33 -12.40
N LEU A 145 13.12 -23.01 -11.65
CA LEU A 145 12.80 -23.63 -10.35
C LEU A 145 11.96 -24.91 -10.49
N ASP A 146 11.07 -24.96 -11.49
CA ASP A 146 10.29 -26.14 -11.88
C ASP A 146 10.31 -26.31 -13.41
N PRO A 147 11.27 -27.08 -13.95
CA PRO A 147 11.40 -27.31 -15.39
C PRO A 147 10.21 -28.02 -16.03
N THR A 148 9.33 -28.63 -15.24
CA THR A 148 8.14 -29.30 -15.76
C THR A 148 7.05 -28.32 -16.21
N GLY A 149 7.11 -27.07 -15.72
CA GLY A 149 6.09 -26.06 -15.97
C GLY A 149 4.70 -26.42 -15.40
N ARG A 150 4.64 -27.39 -14.48
CA ARG A 150 3.37 -27.86 -13.89
C ARG A 150 2.94 -27.04 -12.69
N THR A 151 3.88 -26.36 -12.03
CA THR A 151 3.57 -25.49 -10.89
C THR A 151 2.92 -24.19 -11.37
N PRO A 152 1.68 -23.88 -10.95
CA PRO A 152 1.03 -22.63 -11.32
C PRO A 152 1.67 -21.45 -10.58
N LEU A 153 1.83 -20.33 -11.28
CA LEU A 153 2.20 -19.06 -10.67
C LEU A 153 1.04 -18.52 -9.84
N ILE A 154 1.31 -18.21 -8.56
CA ILE A 154 0.36 -17.47 -7.70
C ILE A 154 0.71 -15.98 -7.67
N GLN A 155 1.96 -15.65 -8.00
CA GLN A 155 2.37 -14.27 -8.23
C GLN A 155 1.74 -13.72 -9.51
N THR A 156 1.10 -12.56 -9.42
CA THR A 156 0.43 -11.90 -10.55
C THR A 156 1.01 -10.50 -10.77
N PRO A 157 0.98 -9.95 -12.00
CA PRO A 157 1.32 -8.56 -12.21
C PRO A 157 0.31 -7.65 -11.48
N ILE A 158 0.83 -6.71 -10.69
CA ILE A 158 0.01 -5.78 -9.90
C ILE A 158 -0.13 -4.46 -10.66
N TYR A 159 -1.35 -3.90 -10.64
CA TYR A 159 -1.62 -2.50 -10.97
C TYR A 159 -1.92 -1.74 -9.67
N ILE A 160 -1.16 -0.68 -9.39
CA ILE A 160 -1.42 0.23 -8.28
C ILE A 160 -2.05 1.51 -8.82
N GLY A 161 -3.07 2.00 -8.13
CA GLY A 161 -3.69 3.27 -8.42
C GLY A 161 -4.28 3.90 -7.17
N CYS A 162 -4.43 5.22 -7.17
CA CYS A 162 -5.07 5.96 -6.08
C CYS A 162 -6.39 6.61 -6.54
N SER A 163 -7.34 6.80 -5.61
CA SER A 163 -8.58 7.52 -5.89
C SER A 163 -9.24 8.00 -4.61
N GLY A 164 -9.78 9.23 -4.65
CA GLY A 164 -10.68 9.74 -3.61
C GLY A 164 -12.13 9.24 -3.71
N THR A 165 -12.42 8.30 -4.63
CA THR A 165 -13.75 7.70 -4.85
C THR A 165 -13.60 6.23 -5.27
N LEU A 166 -13.04 5.40 -4.38
CA LEU A 166 -12.79 3.98 -4.68
C LEU A 166 -14.06 3.23 -5.08
N GLU A 167 -15.20 3.51 -4.43
CA GLU A 167 -16.49 2.88 -4.70
C GLU A 167 -16.91 2.97 -6.18
N THR A 168 -16.72 4.13 -6.81
CA THR A 168 -17.08 4.32 -8.23
C THR A 168 -15.97 3.93 -9.19
N ARG A 169 -14.72 3.82 -8.71
CA ARG A 169 -13.56 3.52 -9.54
C ARG A 169 -13.27 2.02 -9.63
N MET A 170 -13.39 1.28 -8.52
CA MET A 170 -13.10 -0.16 -8.50
C MET A 170 -13.95 -0.96 -9.50
N PRO A 171 -15.26 -0.73 -9.65
CA PRO A 171 -16.07 -1.46 -10.63
C PRO A 171 -15.61 -1.25 -12.09
N LYS A 172 -14.98 -0.11 -12.40
CA LYS A 172 -14.46 0.20 -13.75
C LYS A 172 -13.25 -0.67 -14.15
N HIS A 173 -12.63 -1.32 -13.18
CA HIS A 173 -11.55 -2.29 -13.39
C HIS A 173 -12.04 -3.74 -13.44
N GLY A 174 -13.33 -3.96 -13.21
CA GLY A 174 -13.96 -5.26 -13.33
C GLY A 174 -13.83 -5.82 -14.75
N ILE A 175 -13.58 -7.12 -14.84
CA ILE A 175 -13.41 -7.83 -16.11
C ILE A 175 -14.69 -7.80 -16.96
N ASP A 176 -15.86 -7.68 -16.33
CA ASP A 176 -17.16 -7.57 -17.02
C ASP A 176 -17.38 -6.23 -17.74
N THR A 177 -16.52 -5.25 -17.49
CA THR A 177 -16.57 -3.99 -18.23
C THR A 177 -15.94 -4.15 -19.62
N ASN A 178 -16.13 -3.15 -20.48
CA ASN A 178 -15.44 -3.08 -21.77
C ASN A 178 -13.92 -2.78 -21.64
N LEU A 179 -13.38 -2.75 -20.41
CA LEU A 179 -11.98 -2.44 -20.08
C LEU A 179 -11.49 -1.11 -20.68
N SER A 180 -12.39 -0.25 -21.17
CA SER A 180 -12.06 1.00 -21.86
C SER A 180 -11.33 1.97 -20.96
N GLN A 181 -11.72 2.01 -19.69
CA GLN A 181 -11.20 2.88 -18.64
C GLN A 181 -10.13 2.19 -17.77
N SER A 182 -9.73 0.97 -18.13
CA SER A 182 -8.70 0.23 -17.40
C SER A 182 -7.30 0.51 -17.95
N ASN A 183 -6.28 0.21 -17.15
CA ASN A 183 -4.89 0.21 -17.61
C ASN A 183 -4.75 -0.68 -18.85
N SER A 184 -4.08 -0.19 -19.91
CA SER A 184 -4.04 -0.91 -21.19
C SER A 184 -3.27 -2.22 -21.13
N SER A 185 -2.22 -2.33 -20.30
CA SER A 185 -1.44 -3.56 -20.15
C SER A 185 -2.26 -4.65 -19.46
N TYR A 186 -3.03 -4.27 -18.44
CA TYR A 186 -4.02 -5.15 -17.83
C TYR A 186 -5.11 -5.55 -18.83
N ALA A 187 -5.71 -4.56 -19.53
CA ALA A 187 -6.78 -4.82 -20.49
C ALA A 187 -6.32 -5.72 -21.66
N PHE A 188 -5.08 -5.53 -22.13
CA PHE A 188 -4.46 -6.37 -23.14
C PHE A 188 -4.27 -7.80 -22.63
N THR A 189 -3.72 -7.98 -21.43
CA THR A 189 -3.54 -9.31 -20.81
C THR A 189 -4.86 -10.07 -20.70
N VAL A 190 -5.91 -9.41 -20.17
CA VAL A 190 -7.26 -9.99 -20.06
C VAL A 190 -7.83 -10.36 -21.44
N SER A 191 -7.60 -9.52 -22.45
CA SER A 191 -8.05 -9.77 -23.82
C SER A 191 -7.35 -10.99 -24.45
N VAL A 192 -6.04 -11.13 -24.26
CA VAL A 192 -5.26 -12.28 -24.72
C VAL A 192 -5.72 -13.56 -24.01
N MET A 193 -5.92 -13.53 -22.70
CA MET A 193 -6.44 -14.68 -21.95
C MET A 193 -7.78 -15.16 -22.50
N ARG A 194 -8.72 -14.23 -22.75
CA ARG A 194 -10.03 -14.54 -23.36
C ARG A 194 -9.90 -15.15 -24.75
N MET A 195 -9.04 -14.56 -25.60
CA MET A 195 -8.80 -15.06 -26.95
C MET A 195 -8.25 -16.49 -26.96
N LEU A 196 -7.47 -16.85 -25.93
CA LEU A 196 -6.95 -18.20 -25.72
C LEU A 196 -7.95 -19.15 -25.05
N GLY A 197 -9.19 -18.70 -24.79
CA GLY A 197 -10.24 -19.53 -24.17
C GLY A 197 -10.18 -19.62 -22.64
N TYR A 198 -9.36 -18.81 -21.98
CA TYR A 198 -9.35 -18.72 -20.52
C TYR A 198 -10.44 -17.78 -20.00
N GLU A 199 -10.90 -18.04 -18.77
CA GLU A 199 -11.82 -17.17 -18.02
C GLU A 199 -11.02 -16.34 -16.99
N PRO A 200 -10.56 -15.12 -17.35
CA PRO A 200 -9.77 -14.32 -16.42
C PRO A 200 -10.64 -13.81 -15.25
N SER A 201 -10.05 -13.75 -14.07
CA SER A 201 -10.64 -13.15 -12.86
C SER A 201 -9.77 -12.00 -12.36
N SER A 202 -10.38 -10.93 -11.86
CA SER A 202 -9.67 -9.78 -11.29
C SER A 202 -9.96 -9.66 -9.81
N THR A 203 -8.92 -9.41 -9.03
CA THR A 203 -9.06 -9.03 -7.62
C THR A 203 -8.73 -7.56 -7.50
N VAL A 204 -9.57 -6.81 -6.78
CA VAL A 204 -9.31 -5.41 -6.44
C VAL A 204 -9.34 -5.29 -4.92
N MET A 205 -8.33 -4.67 -4.35
CA MET A 205 -8.17 -4.52 -2.90
C MET A 205 -7.78 -3.08 -2.58
N CYS A 206 -8.36 -2.53 -1.50
CA CYS A 206 -7.89 -1.29 -0.91
C CYS A 206 -6.69 -1.61 -0.01
N VAL A 207 -5.49 -1.21 -0.43
CA VAL A 207 -4.25 -1.46 0.33
C VAL A 207 -4.20 -0.63 1.61
N THR A 208 -4.59 0.64 1.51
CA THR A 208 -4.72 1.55 2.64
C THR A 208 -5.74 2.65 2.35
N ARG A 209 -6.33 3.18 3.42
CA ARG A 209 -7.13 4.41 3.41
C ARG A 209 -6.27 5.55 3.94
N LEU A 210 -6.46 6.73 3.37
CA LEU A 210 -5.68 7.93 3.72
C LEU A 210 -6.63 8.99 4.25
N TRP A 211 -6.16 9.81 5.17
CA TRP A 211 -6.97 10.88 5.75
C TRP A 211 -6.55 12.27 5.30
N LYS A 212 -5.36 12.43 4.71
CA LYS A 212 -4.92 13.71 4.11
C LYS A 212 -4.93 13.62 2.58
N PRO A 213 -5.58 14.53 1.85
CA PRO A 213 -5.60 14.48 0.39
C PRO A 213 -4.21 14.47 -0.26
N GLN A 214 -3.23 15.14 0.35
CA GLN A 214 -1.85 15.25 -0.13
C GLN A 214 -1.07 13.93 -0.01
N GLN A 215 -1.57 12.96 0.78
CA GLN A 215 -0.97 11.63 0.89
C GLN A 215 -1.24 10.77 -0.36
N LEU A 216 -2.31 11.04 -1.13
CA LEU A 216 -2.71 10.18 -2.26
C LEU A 216 -1.58 9.91 -3.28
N PRO A 217 -0.88 10.93 -3.81
CA PRO A 217 0.21 10.69 -4.77
C PRO A 217 1.38 9.94 -4.15
N LYS A 218 1.71 10.24 -2.89
CA LYS A 218 2.80 9.62 -2.15
C LYS A 218 2.53 8.14 -1.87
N ALA A 219 1.29 7.83 -1.49
CA ALA A 219 0.86 6.46 -1.23
C ALA A 219 0.87 5.63 -2.51
N GLU A 220 0.41 6.20 -3.63
CA GLU A 220 0.47 5.53 -4.92
C GLU A 220 1.92 5.16 -5.28
N VAL A 221 2.86 6.08 -5.12
CA VAL A 221 4.30 5.86 -5.38
C VAL A 221 4.90 4.82 -4.44
N LEU A 222 4.67 4.96 -3.13
CA LEU A 222 5.23 4.06 -2.12
C LEU A 222 4.77 2.61 -2.35
N ILE A 223 3.47 2.42 -2.52
CA ILE A 223 2.87 1.10 -2.74
C ILE A 223 3.28 0.54 -4.11
N ALA A 224 3.35 1.39 -5.15
CA ALA A 224 3.81 0.99 -6.46
C ALA A 224 5.26 0.46 -6.44
N ALA A 225 6.12 1.12 -5.66
CA ALA A 225 7.51 0.72 -5.47
C ALA A 225 7.63 -0.61 -4.73
N PHE A 226 6.89 -0.80 -3.63
CA PHE A 226 6.88 -2.08 -2.91
C PHE A 226 6.33 -3.24 -3.75
N ALA A 227 5.34 -2.96 -4.58
CA ALA A 227 4.73 -3.95 -5.47
C ALA A 227 5.58 -4.31 -6.70
N ASN A 228 6.66 -3.57 -6.98
CA ASN A 228 7.30 -3.55 -8.31
C ASN A 228 6.27 -3.40 -9.45
N SER A 229 5.26 -2.54 -9.24
CA SER A 229 4.08 -2.49 -10.10
C SER A 229 4.35 -1.88 -11.48
N TYR A 230 5.53 -1.32 -11.72
CA TYR A 230 5.89 -0.74 -13.01
C TYR A 230 6.07 -1.82 -14.09
N ILE A 231 5.71 -1.47 -15.33
CA ILE A 231 5.77 -2.40 -16.47
C ILE A 231 7.19 -2.82 -16.84
N THR A 232 8.15 -1.94 -16.59
CA THR A 232 9.59 -2.22 -16.76
C THR A 232 10.11 -3.19 -15.69
N GLN A 233 9.35 -3.35 -14.60
CA GLN A 233 9.57 -4.30 -13.51
C GLN A 233 8.58 -5.47 -13.65
N ASP A 234 7.65 -5.65 -12.71
CA ASP A 234 6.84 -6.86 -12.59
C ASP A 234 5.32 -6.56 -12.53
N GLY A 235 4.88 -5.37 -12.95
CA GLY A 235 3.47 -5.01 -12.88
C GLY A 235 2.88 -4.43 -14.15
N PHE A 236 1.78 -3.72 -14.00
CA PHE A 236 0.99 -3.15 -15.09
C PHE A 236 1.09 -1.62 -15.18
N ASN A 237 1.68 -0.92 -14.22
CA ASN A 237 1.84 0.53 -14.25
C ASN A 237 2.78 0.95 -15.39
N ARG A 238 2.20 1.52 -16.45
CA ARG A 238 2.90 1.94 -17.67
C ARG A 238 3.67 3.24 -17.52
N ILE A 239 3.24 4.06 -16.57
CA ILE A 239 3.84 5.32 -16.22
C ILE A 239 4.10 5.31 -14.72
N GLU A 240 5.03 6.15 -14.31
CA GLU A 240 5.33 6.37 -12.91
C GLU A 240 4.09 6.88 -12.16
N CYS A 241 3.93 6.41 -10.93
CA CYS A 241 2.82 6.79 -10.06
C CYS A 241 3.05 8.18 -9.44
N GLY A 242 2.02 8.72 -8.78
CA GLY A 242 2.12 9.97 -8.04
C GLY A 242 1.77 11.21 -8.85
N ASP A 243 1.10 11.06 -9.99
CA ASP A 243 0.66 12.23 -10.74
C ASP A 243 -0.54 12.91 -10.06
N SER A 244 -0.27 14.05 -9.43
CA SER A 244 -1.30 14.89 -8.81
C SER A 244 -2.13 15.69 -9.82
N SER A 245 -1.86 15.56 -11.13
CA SER A 245 -2.56 16.32 -12.19
C SER A 245 -3.98 15.83 -12.45
N GLY A 246 -4.33 14.63 -11.95
CA GLY A 246 -5.70 14.12 -12.02
C GLY A 246 -6.67 14.97 -11.23
N SER A 247 -7.82 15.29 -11.82
CA SER A 247 -8.95 16.11 -11.33
C SER A 247 -9.48 15.85 -9.91
N THR A 248 -8.92 14.89 -9.18
CA THR A 248 -9.36 14.52 -7.82
C THR A 248 -9.08 15.63 -6.80
N LEU A 249 -8.05 16.45 -7.01
CA LEU A 249 -7.74 17.61 -6.15
C LEU A 249 -8.55 18.87 -6.48
N GLN A 250 -9.38 18.85 -7.53
CA GLN A 250 -10.28 19.97 -7.88
C GLN A 250 -11.65 19.90 -7.18
N LYS A 251 -11.83 18.98 -6.23
CA LYS A 251 -13.05 18.95 -5.41
C LYS A 251 -13.11 20.17 -4.50
N SER A 252 -14.33 20.63 -4.17
CA SER A 252 -14.52 21.72 -3.21
C SER A 252 -13.95 21.34 -1.83
N GLU A 253 -13.42 22.33 -1.13
CA GLU A 253 -12.80 22.18 0.19
C GLU A 253 -13.74 21.50 1.20
N ALA A 254 -15.05 21.80 1.15
CA ALA A 254 -16.07 21.16 1.98
C ALA A 254 -16.18 19.64 1.75
N VAL A 255 -16.07 19.16 0.50
CA VAL A 255 -16.10 17.71 0.21
C VAL A 255 -14.83 17.04 0.73
N LEU A 256 -13.68 17.69 0.57
CA LEU A 256 -12.42 17.18 1.09
C LEU A 256 -12.44 17.10 2.63
N GLN A 257 -13.04 18.09 3.30
CA GLN A 257 -13.12 18.14 4.76
C GLN A 257 -14.08 17.08 5.33
N ALA A 258 -15.25 16.87 4.72
CA ALA A 258 -16.18 15.81 5.12
C ALA A 258 -15.56 14.42 4.94
N GLN A 259 -14.90 14.17 3.79
CA GLN A 259 -14.18 12.92 3.53
C GLN A 259 -12.98 12.73 4.49
N SER A 260 -12.33 13.81 4.92
CA SER A 260 -11.25 13.78 5.92
C SER A 260 -11.74 13.27 7.26
N SER A 261 -12.91 13.72 7.74
CA SER A 261 -13.43 13.33 9.06
C SER A 261 -13.74 11.84 9.15
N GLU A 262 -14.35 11.25 8.13
CA GLU A 262 -14.64 9.80 8.11
C GLU A 262 -13.34 8.98 7.99
N ALA A 263 -12.38 9.47 7.20
CA ALA A 263 -11.09 8.81 7.07
C ALA A 263 -10.26 8.89 8.36
N GLU A 264 -10.26 10.04 9.05
CA GLU A 264 -9.66 10.22 10.38
C GLU A 264 -10.26 9.24 11.39
N GLU A 265 -11.60 9.15 11.44
CA GLU A 265 -12.30 8.21 12.32
C GLU A 265 -11.95 6.76 11.99
N TYR A 266 -11.94 6.39 10.71
CA TYR A 266 -11.57 5.04 10.28
C TYR A 266 -10.16 4.67 10.73
N ILE A 267 -9.21 5.58 10.53
CA ILE A 267 -7.80 5.32 10.85
C ILE A 267 -7.61 5.24 12.35
N ALA A 268 -8.15 6.20 13.09
CA ALA A 268 -8.04 6.22 14.55
C ALA A 268 -8.76 5.00 15.18
N ALA A 269 -10.01 4.75 14.83
CA ALA A 269 -10.83 3.77 15.52
C ALA A 269 -10.76 2.35 14.93
N ARG A 270 -10.37 2.19 13.66
CA ARG A 270 -10.50 0.91 12.92
C ARG A 270 -9.19 0.40 12.31
N CYS A 271 -8.07 1.08 12.51
CA CYS A 271 -6.74 0.60 12.12
C CYS A 271 -5.86 0.33 13.36
N PRO A 272 -6.19 -0.67 14.20
CA PRO A 272 -5.41 -0.96 15.41
C PRO A 272 -3.93 -1.26 15.09
N PHE A 273 -3.69 -1.90 13.94
CA PHE A 273 -2.34 -2.21 13.47
C PHE A 273 -1.48 -0.96 13.22
N MET A 274 -2.06 0.24 13.02
CA MET A 274 -1.26 1.44 12.78
C MET A 274 -0.45 1.83 14.01
N LEU A 275 -1.10 1.80 15.18
CA LEU A 275 -0.43 2.08 16.45
C LEU A 275 0.60 0.99 16.76
N ASP A 276 0.22 -0.29 16.58
CA ASP A 276 1.15 -1.42 16.77
C ASP A 276 2.40 -1.29 15.89
N ASN A 277 2.23 -0.92 14.62
CA ASN A 277 3.34 -0.71 13.69
C ASN A 277 4.23 0.46 14.15
N LEU A 278 3.63 1.55 14.64
CA LEU A 278 4.37 2.75 15.09
C LEU A 278 5.15 2.47 16.36
N THR A 279 4.53 1.80 17.33
CA THR A 279 5.18 1.36 18.56
C THR A 279 6.36 0.45 18.23
N ALA A 280 6.18 -0.55 17.36
CA ALA A 280 7.28 -1.40 16.93
C ALA A 280 8.43 -0.63 16.25
N SER A 281 8.11 0.41 15.46
CA SER A 281 9.11 1.30 14.85
C SER A 281 9.86 2.16 15.86
N LEU A 282 9.15 2.72 16.86
CA LEU A 282 9.77 3.46 17.95
C LEU A 282 10.69 2.56 18.79
N ASP A 283 10.20 1.39 19.22
CA ASP A 283 10.99 0.42 19.99
C ASP A 283 12.29 0.02 19.26
N ALA A 284 12.20 -0.16 17.93
CA ALA A 284 13.35 -0.50 17.10
C ALA A 284 14.38 0.65 17.01
N ILE A 285 13.92 1.90 16.96
CA ILE A 285 14.79 3.08 16.94
C ILE A 285 15.43 3.29 18.31
N GLU A 286 14.65 3.22 19.39
CA GLU A 286 15.15 3.33 20.76
C GLU A 286 16.20 2.26 21.06
N SER A 287 15.94 1.00 20.68
CA SER A 287 16.92 -0.09 20.83
C SER A 287 18.22 0.19 20.08
N LYS A 288 18.16 0.82 18.89
CA LYS A 288 19.34 1.22 18.12
C LYS A 288 20.06 2.41 18.74
N LEU A 289 19.33 3.41 19.23
CA LEU A 289 19.90 4.56 19.94
C LEU A 289 20.65 4.10 21.20
N ASP A 290 20.03 3.25 22.02
CA ASP A 290 20.65 2.68 23.22
C ASP A 290 21.92 1.90 22.89
N PHE A 291 21.89 1.12 21.81
CA PHE A 291 23.07 0.41 21.32
C PHE A 291 24.19 1.38 20.91
N LEU A 292 23.88 2.41 20.12
CA LEU A 292 24.88 3.39 19.67
C LEU A 292 25.45 4.20 20.84
N VAL A 293 24.63 4.66 21.78
CA VAL A 293 25.09 5.36 22.99
C VAL A 293 25.99 4.45 23.86
N GLY A 294 25.63 3.18 23.97
CA GLY A 294 26.46 2.16 24.61
C GLY A 294 27.80 1.96 23.89
N CYS A 295 27.81 2.00 22.56
CA CYS A 295 29.01 1.94 21.74
C CYS A 295 29.86 3.22 21.80
N ASP A 296 29.27 4.41 21.94
CA ASP A 296 30.03 5.66 22.08
C ASP A 296 30.86 5.69 23.37
N SER A 297 30.31 5.08 24.43
CA SER A 297 31.06 4.84 25.67
C SER A 297 32.29 3.94 25.45
N LEU A 298 32.31 3.14 24.37
CA LEU A 298 33.44 2.31 23.93
C LEU A 298 34.29 2.99 22.84
N SER A 299 33.73 3.93 22.06
CA SER A 299 34.42 4.72 21.02
C SER A 299 35.50 5.62 21.63
N LEU A 300 35.35 6.01 22.90
CA LEU A 300 36.43 6.64 23.67
C LEU A 300 37.73 5.81 23.73
N LEU A 301 37.70 4.52 23.34
CA LEU A 301 38.87 3.64 23.22
C LEU A 301 39.38 3.46 21.78
N TYR A 302 38.63 3.90 20.76
CA TYR A 302 38.96 3.73 19.34
C TYR A 302 38.43 4.93 18.56
N ASP A 303 39.31 5.67 17.89
CA ASP A 303 38.96 6.85 17.09
C ASP A 303 38.57 6.40 15.66
N PRO A 304 37.30 6.09 15.33
CA PRO A 304 36.95 5.68 13.99
C PRO A 304 37.18 6.83 13.02
N PRO A 305 37.81 6.60 11.86
CA PRO A 305 38.00 7.64 10.87
C PRO A 305 36.66 8.07 10.24
N GLY A 306 36.15 9.24 10.66
CA GLY A 306 35.09 10.00 9.98
C GLY A 306 33.82 10.25 10.79
N ASN A 307 33.03 11.26 10.39
CA ASN A 307 31.77 11.69 11.01
C ASN A 307 30.62 10.67 10.94
N THR A 308 30.86 9.46 10.42
CA THR A 308 29.81 8.48 10.10
C THR A 308 28.93 8.07 11.27
N PHE A 309 29.50 7.96 12.48
CA PHE A 309 28.74 7.60 13.68
C PHE A 309 27.78 8.73 14.10
N GLN A 310 28.27 9.97 14.13
CA GLN A 310 27.45 11.13 14.47
C GLN A 310 26.34 11.34 13.44
N ASP A 311 26.64 11.16 12.15
CA ASP A 311 25.65 11.26 11.08
C ASP A 311 24.54 10.20 11.22
N GLU A 312 24.88 8.98 11.63
CA GLU A 312 23.90 7.90 11.91
C GLU A 312 23.05 8.22 13.15
N LEU A 313 23.68 8.70 14.22
CA LEU A 313 22.99 9.11 15.44
C LEU A 313 22.01 10.26 15.18
N ASP A 314 22.45 11.30 14.46
CA ASP A 314 21.62 12.45 14.09
C ASP A 314 20.42 12.00 13.23
N THR A 315 20.65 11.06 12.30
CA THR A 315 19.57 10.49 11.47
C THR A 315 18.55 9.72 12.31
N LEU A 316 18.99 8.88 13.25
CA LEU A 316 18.10 8.16 14.15
C LEU A 316 17.28 9.09 15.04
N VAL A 317 17.90 10.15 15.57
CA VAL A 317 17.19 11.17 16.37
C VAL A 317 16.15 11.90 15.53
N ASP A 318 16.48 12.28 14.29
CA ASP A 318 15.52 12.88 13.36
C ASP A 318 14.33 11.96 13.07
N ASP A 319 14.59 10.68 12.77
CA ASP A 319 13.55 9.69 12.47
C ASP A 319 12.67 9.41 13.70
N HIS A 320 13.28 9.31 14.89
CA HIS A 320 12.58 9.17 16.17
C HIS A 320 11.61 10.35 16.40
N ASN A 321 12.11 11.58 16.25
CA ASN A 321 11.30 12.78 16.43
C ASN A 321 10.15 12.84 15.41
N ALA A 322 10.40 12.46 14.15
CA ALA A 322 9.35 12.41 13.13
C ALA A 322 8.25 11.40 13.50
N LEU A 323 8.59 10.22 14.01
CA LEU A 323 7.63 9.21 14.44
C LEU A 323 6.84 9.63 15.68
N ILE A 324 7.48 10.28 16.66
CA ILE A 324 6.77 10.85 17.82
C ILE A 324 5.70 11.85 17.37
N LEU A 325 6.01 12.71 16.40
CA LEU A 325 5.03 13.66 15.86
C LEU A 325 3.84 12.95 15.20
N VAL A 326 4.07 11.81 14.54
CA VAL A 326 3.00 10.99 13.94
C VAL A 326 2.15 10.33 15.03
N VAL A 327 2.76 9.76 16.08
CA VAL A 327 2.04 9.18 17.23
C VAL A 327 1.18 10.24 17.92
N GLN A 328 1.73 11.42 18.22
CA GLN A 328 0.99 12.53 18.82
C GLN A 328 -0.21 12.96 17.96
N GLN A 329 -0.06 12.99 16.63
CA GLN A 329 -1.18 13.29 15.73
C GLN A 329 -2.28 12.22 15.83
N ILE A 330 -1.92 10.94 15.90
CA ILE A 330 -2.88 9.84 16.02
C ILE A 330 -3.59 9.90 17.37
N ASP A 331 -2.87 10.18 18.46
CA ASP A 331 -3.47 10.35 19.79
C ASP A 331 -4.52 11.48 19.80
N ILE A 332 -4.23 12.59 19.11
CA ILE A 332 -5.18 13.69 18.93
C ILE A 332 -6.41 13.21 18.15
N LEU A 333 -6.22 12.45 17.05
CA LEU A 333 -7.32 11.91 16.24
C LEU A 333 -8.17 10.90 17.03
N LEU A 334 -7.53 10.01 17.79
CA LEU A 334 -8.17 9.05 18.69
C LEU A 334 -9.01 9.76 19.75
N THR A 335 -8.42 10.76 20.42
CA THR A 335 -9.12 11.54 21.45
C THR A 335 -10.33 12.25 20.85
N ARG A 336 -10.20 12.82 19.65
CA ARG A 336 -11.31 13.48 18.95
C ARG A 336 -12.41 12.50 18.56
N SER A 337 -12.05 11.34 18.01
CA SER A 337 -12.99 10.28 17.63
C SER A 337 -13.76 9.75 18.86
N LEU A 338 -13.06 9.53 19.97
CA LEU A 338 -13.67 9.10 21.23
C LEU A 338 -14.68 10.13 21.76
N LYS A 339 -14.35 11.42 21.73
CA LYS A 339 -15.28 12.49 22.14
C LYS A 339 -16.56 12.48 21.30
N ILE A 340 -16.44 12.40 19.97
CA ILE A 340 -17.59 12.33 19.06
C ILE A 340 -18.45 11.09 19.35
N ASN A 341 -17.83 9.95 19.63
CA ASN A 341 -18.57 8.71 19.94
C ASN A 341 -19.26 8.77 21.31
N ILE A 342 -18.64 9.43 22.31
CA ILE A 342 -19.28 9.68 23.60
C ILE A 342 -20.49 10.59 23.43
N GLU A 343 -20.35 11.71 22.70
CA GLU A 343 -21.45 12.64 22.41
C GLU A 343 -22.62 11.93 21.72
N LYS A 344 -22.36 11.12 20.68
CA LYS A 344 -23.39 10.31 20.00
C LYS A 344 -24.07 9.31 20.95
N ALA A 345 -23.30 8.64 21.81
CA ALA A 345 -23.86 7.70 22.77
C ALA A 345 -24.72 8.39 23.84
N GLU A 346 -24.36 9.62 24.24
CA GLU A 346 -25.17 10.46 25.13
C GLU A 346 -26.47 10.91 24.47
N GLU A 347 -26.44 11.28 23.18
CA GLU A 347 -27.63 11.61 22.39
C GLU A 347 -28.58 10.40 22.22
N GLU A 348 -28.04 9.22 21.87
CA GLU A 348 -28.82 7.99 21.75
C GLU A 348 -29.45 7.58 23.09
N LYS A 349 -28.70 7.72 24.18
CA LYS A 349 -29.20 7.49 25.53
C LYS A 349 -30.34 8.44 25.88
N GLN A 350 -30.19 9.74 25.58
CA GLN A 350 -31.23 10.73 25.84
C GLN A 350 -32.51 10.41 25.05
N ALA A 351 -32.38 10.05 23.77
CA ALA A 351 -33.53 9.64 22.95
C ALA A 351 -34.25 8.42 23.54
N LEU A 352 -33.50 7.44 24.05
CA LEU A 352 -34.08 6.26 24.70
C LEU A 352 -34.79 6.62 26.03
N ASP A 353 -34.21 7.53 26.81
CA ASP A 353 -34.82 8.02 28.06
C ASP A 353 -36.14 8.76 27.78
N ASP A 354 -36.19 9.58 26.72
CA ASP A 354 -37.39 10.27 26.26
C ASP A 354 -38.49 9.28 25.82
N ASP A 355 -38.12 8.24 25.06
CA ASP A 355 -39.04 7.17 24.66
C ASP A 355 -39.60 6.40 25.87
N ILE A 356 -38.74 6.11 26.86
CA ILE A 356 -39.16 5.46 28.11
C ILE A 356 -40.14 6.35 28.88
N GLU A 357 -39.90 7.66 28.96
CA GLU A 357 -40.80 8.62 29.59
C GLU A 357 -42.15 8.69 28.87
N LEU A 358 -42.15 8.74 27.55
CA LEU A 358 -43.37 8.71 26.73
C LEU A 358 -44.18 7.43 26.98
N ILE A 359 -43.53 6.26 27.00
CA ILE A 359 -44.18 4.98 27.32
C ILE A 359 -44.80 5.01 28.72
N ARG A 360 -44.11 5.59 29.72
CA ARG A 360 -44.66 5.73 31.08
C ARG A 360 -45.88 6.65 31.11
N LEU A 361 -45.85 7.74 30.34
CA LEU A 361 -46.98 8.68 30.24
C LEU A 361 -48.19 8.02 29.57
N LEU A 362 -47.99 7.30 28.47
CA LEU A 362 -49.05 6.55 27.77
C LEU A 362 -49.71 5.51 28.67
N LYS A 363 -48.91 4.78 29.47
CA LYS A 363 -49.43 3.84 30.48
C LYS A 363 -50.29 4.53 31.54
N THR A 364 -49.88 5.72 31.99
CA THR A 364 -50.63 6.50 32.99
C THR A 364 -51.97 7.00 32.44
N LEU A 365 -52.05 7.27 31.14
CA LEU A 365 -53.28 7.69 30.46
C LEU A 365 -54.24 6.53 30.10
N GLY A 366 -53.90 5.29 30.47
CA GLY A 366 -54.74 4.12 30.17
C GLY A 366 -54.73 3.70 28.70
N VAL A 367 -53.73 4.15 27.92
CA VAL A 367 -53.52 3.66 26.55
C VAL A 367 -52.94 2.26 26.65
N SER A 368 -53.80 1.24 26.50
CA SER A 368 -53.39 -0.16 26.42
C SER A 368 -52.62 -0.36 25.12
N SER A 369 -51.37 -0.83 25.21
CA SER A 369 -50.63 -1.33 24.05
C SER A 369 -51.26 -2.66 23.62
N GLU A 370 -52.14 -2.64 22.61
CA GLU A 370 -52.47 -3.85 21.84
C GLU A 370 -51.29 -4.29 20.98
#